data_AF-D2QY97-F1
#
_entry.id   AF-D2QY97-F1
#
_cell.length_a   1.000
_cell.length_b   1.000
_cell.length_c   1.000
_cell.angle_alpha   90.00
_cell.angle_beta   90.00
_cell.angle_gamma   90.00
#
_symmetry.space_group_name_H-M   'P 1'
#
loop_
_entity.id
_entity.type
_entity.pdbx_description
1 polymer ?
#
loop_
_entity_poly.entity_id
_entity_poly.type
_entity_poly.pdbx_seq_one_letter_code
_entity_poly.pdbx_strand_id
1 'polypeptide(L)'
;MVKRGIVVMTSWQNQMQQIVTKLQRIGKHFFASASILWLATYFAVAGTSSFALAEDTTEVQKAALQKVRSLLSARDLPGAKAARAEAAAVEGPIEFQNERARVETLYDVLEQFWVAVDKGGKSLGGGEELMIGEMPVAVVEYLNGSLTLRVAGANRSYTLKTLPPRLALELSYRALQKEAPVNQVLFGCFLMLDPKGDRKMARDYLTTAAKANVEAATYLMPELEILPPAPPIEIPAVTPLMKTLLNASSWMLRSEAEKGFTKKPLGDVGKNNDEGRLVVSFPGEGKHQLVTKRQFAGDFVFRAILVDVKQGMQFGAFAGDTRDISQTVELPEGTVLVEIERKQGVLSCKVNSTKVDLADSGEIPGRFSCVIGLGSSEAAVVTVAAVDIQGR
;
A
#
# COMPACT_ATOMS: atom_id res chain seq x y z
N MET A 1 30.60 18.09 16.25
CA MET A 1 30.36 19.04 15.14
C MET A 1 28.98 19.71 15.31
N VAL A 2 28.74 20.37 16.46
CA VAL A 2 27.41 20.94 16.88
C VAL A 2 27.55 22.42 17.33
N LYS A 3 28.62 23.11 16.92
CA LYS A 3 28.91 24.50 17.37
C LYS A 3 28.52 25.60 16.37
N ARG A 4 27.87 25.28 15.24
CA ARG A 4 27.49 26.28 14.22
C ARG A 4 26.04 26.81 14.32
N GLY A 5 25.17 26.19 15.12
CA GLY A 5 23.77 26.63 15.30
C GLY A 5 23.57 27.78 16.30
N ILE A 6 24.45 27.92 17.30
CA ILE A 6 24.32 28.92 18.37
C ILE A 6 24.66 30.34 17.88
N VAL A 7 25.45 30.47 16.81
CA VAL A 7 25.89 31.78 16.27
C VAL A 7 24.78 32.49 15.48
N VAL A 8 23.82 31.77 14.91
CA VAL A 8 22.71 32.39 14.15
C VAL A 8 21.68 33.00 15.10
N MET A 9 21.47 32.40 16.26
CA MET A 9 20.48 32.87 17.25
C MET A 9 20.93 34.15 17.97
N THR A 10 22.24 34.30 18.24
CA THR A 10 22.80 35.54 18.82
C THR A 10 22.80 36.70 17.84
N SER A 11 22.96 36.44 16.53
CA SER A 11 22.87 37.45 15.48
C SER A 11 21.46 38.07 15.41
N TRP A 12 20.43 37.22 15.49
CA TRP A 12 19.03 37.66 15.45
C TRP A 12 18.64 38.45 16.71
N GLN A 13 19.11 38.03 17.88
CA GLN A 13 18.94 38.78 19.14
C GLN A 13 19.58 40.18 19.07
N ASN A 14 20.78 40.29 18.49
CA ASN A 14 21.46 41.58 18.34
C ASN A 14 20.77 42.49 17.32
N GLN A 15 20.21 41.95 16.23
CA GLN A 15 19.42 42.74 15.28
C GLN A 15 18.13 43.28 15.92
N MET A 16 17.42 42.46 16.70
CA MET A 16 16.20 42.88 17.40
C MET A 16 16.50 43.96 18.45
N GLN A 17 17.60 43.83 19.20
CA GLN A 17 18.07 44.87 20.14
C GLN A 17 18.38 46.20 19.39
N GLN A 18 19.03 46.15 18.23
CA GLN A 18 19.31 47.35 17.44
C GLN A 18 18.03 48.01 16.89
N ILE A 19 17.03 47.23 16.48
CA ILE A 19 15.73 47.75 16.00
C ILE A 19 14.98 48.43 17.15
N VAL A 20 14.92 47.80 18.33
CA VAL A 20 14.31 48.39 19.52
C VAL A 20 15.00 49.71 19.90
N THR A 21 16.32 49.75 19.85
CA THR A 21 17.09 50.97 20.17
C THR A 21 16.88 52.08 19.13
N LYS A 22 16.74 51.74 17.83
CA LYS A 22 16.38 52.70 16.78
C LYS A 22 14.97 53.25 16.95
N LEU A 23 14.00 52.41 17.30
CA LEU A 23 12.62 52.82 17.54
C LEU A 23 12.50 53.73 18.78
N GLN A 24 13.26 53.46 19.84
CA GLN A 24 13.36 54.35 21.00
C GLN A 24 13.98 55.72 20.68
N ARG A 25 14.84 55.80 19.65
CA ARG A 25 15.46 57.07 19.23
C ARG A 25 14.54 57.93 18.36
N ILE A 26 13.64 57.30 17.61
CA ILE A 26 12.65 57.97 16.73
C ILE A 26 11.43 58.47 17.54
N GLY A 27 11.11 57.83 18.67
CA GLY A 27 9.94 58.19 19.49
C GLY A 27 10.11 59.36 20.48
N LYS A 28 11.20 60.14 20.46
CA LYS A 28 11.47 61.16 21.50
C LYS A 28 10.65 62.46 21.43
N HIS A 29 9.66 62.58 20.54
CA HIS A 29 8.79 63.78 20.49
C HIS A 29 7.28 63.54 20.46
N PHE A 30 6.78 62.32 20.69
CA PHE A 30 5.33 62.11 20.83
C PHE A 30 5.01 61.17 21.99
N PHE A 31 4.31 61.74 22.98
CA PHE A 31 3.65 61.13 24.14
C PHE A 31 4.49 60.51 25.26
N ALA A 32 4.41 61.22 26.40
CA ALA A 32 4.75 60.76 27.73
C ALA A 32 3.68 59.79 28.27
N SER A 33 4.16 58.95 29.19
CA SER A 33 3.45 58.31 30.31
C SER A 33 2.44 57.18 30.03
N ALA A 34 2.68 56.09 30.77
CA ALA A 34 1.86 54.89 30.99
C ALA A 34 1.80 53.88 29.83
N SER A 35 2.69 52.87 29.86
CA SER A 35 2.40 51.44 29.52
C SER A 35 3.68 50.57 29.41
N ILE A 36 4.67 50.73 30.30
CA ILE A 36 5.88 49.87 30.30
C ILE A 36 5.76 48.68 31.29
N LEU A 37 4.64 48.55 32.02
CA LEU A 37 4.43 47.45 32.98
C LEU A 37 3.32 46.44 32.58
N TRP A 38 2.97 46.34 31.29
CA TRP A 38 1.99 45.37 30.78
C TRP A 38 2.56 44.37 29.76
N LEU A 39 3.86 44.39 29.49
CA LEU A 39 4.51 43.51 28.49
C LEU A 39 5.19 42.26 29.07
N ALA A 40 5.30 42.15 30.40
CA ALA A 40 5.88 40.97 31.05
C ALA A 40 4.82 39.91 31.46
N THR A 41 3.55 40.29 31.57
CA THR A 41 2.47 39.41 32.07
C THR A 41 1.65 38.73 30.96
N TYR A 42 1.80 39.15 29.70
CA TYR A 42 1.08 38.55 28.56
C TYR A 42 1.81 37.35 27.92
N PHE A 43 3.08 37.11 28.27
CA PHE A 43 3.86 35.99 27.73
C PHE A 43 3.76 34.68 28.53
N ALA A 44 3.03 34.66 29.65
CA ALA A 44 2.95 33.48 30.51
C ALA A 44 1.70 32.61 30.31
N VAL A 45 0.68 33.06 29.55
CA VAL A 45 -0.61 32.33 29.40
C VAL A 45 -0.85 31.79 27.98
N ALA A 46 -0.07 32.19 26.98
CA ALA A 46 -0.23 31.73 25.59
C ALA A 46 0.68 30.54 25.19
N GLY A 47 1.26 29.83 26.16
CA GLY A 47 2.33 28.85 25.93
C GLY A 47 1.92 27.39 25.75
N THR A 48 0.64 27.03 25.95
CA THR A 48 0.24 25.60 26.04
C THR A 48 -0.74 25.12 24.97
N SER A 49 -1.23 25.98 24.07
CA SER A 49 -2.24 25.57 23.07
C SER A 49 -1.68 25.22 21.69
N SER A 50 -0.39 25.47 21.42
CA SER A 50 0.19 25.27 20.08
C SER A 50 0.66 23.83 19.78
N PHE A 51 0.67 22.92 20.76
CA PHE A 51 1.17 21.55 20.55
C PHE A 51 0.13 20.59 19.94
N ALA A 52 -1.18 20.81 20.13
CA ALA A 52 -2.21 19.89 19.64
C ALA A 52 -2.54 20.06 18.13
N LEU A 53 -2.20 21.19 17.51
CA LEU A 53 -2.46 21.43 16.07
C LEU A 53 -1.34 20.94 15.14
N ALA A 54 -0.13 20.71 15.66
CA ALA A 54 1.00 20.31 14.83
C ALA A 54 0.91 18.85 14.37
N GLU A 55 0.29 17.98 15.17
CA GLU A 55 0.20 16.54 14.88
C GLU A 55 -0.76 16.25 13.71
N ASP A 56 -1.86 16.99 13.60
CA ASP A 56 -2.87 16.80 12.54
C ASP A 56 -2.35 17.17 11.14
N THR A 57 -1.54 18.23 11.03
CA THR A 57 -1.00 18.69 9.73
C THR A 57 -0.03 17.69 9.08
N THR A 58 0.69 16.91 9.90
CA THR A 58 1.68 15.94 9.42
C THR A 58 1.00 14.74 8.75
N GLU A 59 -0.15 14.30 9.28
CA GLU A 59 -0.90 13.18 8.72
C GLU A 59 -1.58 13.56 7.39
N VAL A 60 -2.13 14.79 7.29
CA VAL A 60 -2.66 15.32 6.03
C VAL A 60 -1.59 15.38 4.93
N GLN A 61 -0.38 15.84 5.28
CA GLN A 61 0.78 15.89 4.37
C GLN A 61 1.19 14.50 3.89
N LYS A 62 1.38 13.54 4.81
CA LYS A 62 1.72 12.16 4.46
C LYS A 62 0.65 11.51 3.58
N ALA A 63 -0.62 11.66 3.95
CA ALA A 63 -1.74 11.10 3.20
C ALA A 63 -1.78 11.64 1.76
N ALA A 64 -1.52 12.94 1.57
CA ALA A 64 -1.47 13.55 0.24
C ALA A 64 -0.39 12.92 -0.65
N LEU A 65 0.84 12.75 -0.14
CA LEU A 65 1.93 12.14 -0.92
C LEU A 65 1.73 10.62 -1.12
N GLN A 66 1.17 9.94 -0.12
CA GLN A 66 0.85 8.52 -0.21
C GLN A 66 -0.23 8.25 -1.26
N LYS A 67 -1.21 9.15 -1.40
CA LYS A 67 -2.22 9.09 -2.48
C LYS A 67 -1.57 9.21 -3.87
N VAL A 68 -0.57 10.07 -4.05
CA VAL A 68 0.15 10.14 -5.34
C VAL A 68 0.90 8.84 -5.60
N ARG A 69 1.64 8.32 -4.62
CA ARG A 69 2.38 7.06 -4.75
C ARG A 69 1.47 5.86 -5.03
N SER A 70 0.29 5.79 -4.42
CA SER A 70 -0.68 4.71 -4.69
C SER A 70 -1.17 4.73 -6.13
N LEU A 71 -1.48 5.91 -6.67
CA LEU A 71 -1.95 6.05 -8.05
C LEU A 71 -0.83 5.77 -9.06
N LEU A 72 0.41 6.18 -8.77
CA LEU A 72 1.57 5.81 -9.58
C LEU A 72 1.80 4.28 -9.58
N SER A 73 1.71 3.64 -8.41
CA SER A 73 1.82 2.19 -8.28
C SER A 73 0.70 1.45 -9.01
N ALA A 74 -0.53 1.98 -8.96
CA ALA A 74 -1.69 1.48 -9.70
C ALA A 74 -1.63 1.78 -11.22
N ARG A 75 -0.56 2.43 -11.70
CA ARG A 75 -0.37 2.85 -13.10
C ARG A 75 -1.48 3.78 -13.61
N ASP A 76 -2.05 4.58 -12.72
CA ASP A 76 -3.05 5.60 -13.04
C ASP A 76 -2.39 6.98 -13.14
N LEU A 77 -1.73 7.26 -14.26
CA LEU A 77 -1.08 8.55 -14.50
C LEU A 77 -2.08 9.73 -14.45
N PRO A 78 -3.28 9.66 -15.07
CA PRO A 78 -4.26 10.73 -14.94
C PRO A 78 -4.65 11.01 -13.49
N GLY A 79 -4.94 9.97 -12.70
CA GLY A 79 -5.25 10.10 -11.28
C GLY A 79 -4.07 10.68 -10.49
N ALA A 80 -2.85 10.17 -10.72
CA ALA A 80 -1.65 10.64 -10.05
C ALA A 80 -1.36 12.13 -10.34
N LYS A 81 -1.63 12.60 -11.57
CA LYS A 81 -1.51 14.01 -11.95
C LYS A 81 -2.45 14.90 -11.15
N ALA A 82 -3.70 14.47 -10.98
CA ALA A 82 -4.69 15.20 -10.17
C ALA A 82 -4.29 15.22 -8.69
N ALA A 83 -3.92 14.06 -8.12
CA ALA A 83 -3.46 13.97 -6.74
C ALA A 83 -2.19 14.79 -6.47
N ARG A 84 -1.30 14.92 -7.46
CA ARG A 84 -0.10 15.78 -7.37
C ARG A 84 -0.48 17.25 -7.27
N ALA A 85 -1.48 17.70 -8.02
CA ALA A 85 -2.00 19.06 -7.91
C ALA A 85 -2.62 19.33 -6.53
N GLU A 86 -3.34 18.35 -5.97
CA GLU A 86 -3.86 18.43 -4.59
C GLU A 86 -2.71 18.53 -3.56
N ALA A 87 -1.69 17.67 -3.67
CA ALA A 87 -0.52 17.70 -2.78
C ALA A 87 0.30 19.00 -2.89
N ALA A 88 0.29 19.65 -4.06
CA ALA A 88 0.91 20.96 -4.26
C ALA A 88 0.20 22.08 -3.49
N ALA A 89 -1.11 21.94 -3.23
CA ALA A 89 -1.89 22.90 -2.45
C ALA A 89 -1.73 22.74 -0.93
N VAL A 90 -1.17 21.62 -0.46
CA VAL A 90 -0.88 21.41 0.96
C VAL A 90 0.39 22.18 1.34
N GLU A 91 0.29 23.05 2.34
CA GLU A 91 1.44 23.73 2.94
C GLU A 91 2.14 22.81 3.95
N GLY A 92 3.47 22.92 4.04
CA GLY A 92 4.24 22.12 4.97
C GLY A 92 5.68 22.57 5.10
N PRO A 93 6.42 21.96 6.05
CA PRO A 93 7.81 22.28 6.32
C PRO A 93 8.71 21.90 5.14
N ILE A 94 9.98 22.31 5.18
CA ILE A 94 10.94 22.08 4.09
C ILE A 94 11.13 20.60 3.77
N GLU A 95 11.02 19.72 4.77
CA GLU A 95 11.10 18.26 4.61
C GLU A 95 9.95 17.73 3.73
N PHE A 96 8.72 18.19 3.98
CA PHE A 96 7.55 17.86 3.16
C PHE A 96 7.69 18.39 1.74
N GLN A 97 8.17 19.64 1.58
CA GLN A 97 8.40 20.23 0.26
C GLN A 97 9.44 19.43 -0.55
N ASN A 98 10.50 18.97 0.09
CA ASN A 98 11.52 18.12 -0.54
C ASN A 98 10.95 16.76 -0.95
N GLU A 99 10.08 16.16 -0.13
CA GLU A 99 9.42 14.90 -0.47
C GLU A 99 8.43 15.08 -1.62
N ARG A 100 7.66 16.17 -1.60
CA ARG A 100 6.76 16.52 -2.70
C ARG A 100 7.51 16.67 -4.02
N ALA A 101 8.64 17.38 -4.03
CA ALA A 101 9.47 17.54 -5.23
C ALA A 101 10.06 16.19 -5.73
N ARG A 102 10.38 15.25 -4.83
CA ARG A 102 10.76 13.87 -5.22
C ARG A 102 9.61 13.15 -5.90
N VAL A 103 8.42 13.21 -5.32
CA VAL A 103 7.21 12.59 -5.89
C VAL A 103 6.83 13.21 -7.24
N GLU A 104 7.03 14.51 -7.42
CA GLU A 104 6.87 15.19 -8.71
C GLU A 104 7.85 14.62 -9.75
N THR A 105 9.12 14.50 -9.38
CA THR A 105 10.16 13.90 -10.23
C THR A 105 9.82 12.44 -10.59
N LEU A 106 9.30 11.66 -9.63
CA LEU A 106 8.85 10.29 -9.89
C LEU A 106 7.72 10.21 -10.91
N TYR A 107 6.74 11.11 -10.82
CA TYR A 107 5.67 11.19 -11.81
C TYR A 107 6.23 11.44 -13.21
N ASP A 108 7.10 12.44 -13.37
CA ASP A 108 7.62 12.84 -14.68
C ASP A 108 8.47 11.72 -15.31
N VAL A 109 9.26 11.02 -14.49
CA VAL A 109 10.04 9.83 -14.89
C VAL A 109 9.12 8.69 -15.33
N LEU A 110 8.05 8.39 -14.58
CA LEU A 110 7.10 7.33 -14.94
C LEU A 110 6.32 7.66 -16.22
N GLU A 111 5.94 8.92 -16.41
CA GLU A 111 5.27 9.37 -17.64
C GLU A 111 6.17 9.10 -18.86
N GLN A 112 7.45 9.47 -18.78
CA GLN A 112 8.44 9.18 -19.84
C GLN A 112 8.63 7.68 -20.08
N PHE A 113 8.67 6.88 -19.01
CA PHE A 113 8.74 5.42 -19.14
C PHE A 113 7.54 4.86 -19.92
N TRP A 114 6.32 5.26 -19.58
CA TRP A 114 5.12 4.76 -20.28
C TRP A 114 5.02 5.26 -21.73
N VAL A 115 5.50 6.46 -22.03
CA VAL A 115 5.66 6.94 -23.43
C VAL A 115 6.62 6.04 -24.20
N ALA A 116 7.74 5.63 -23.58
CA ALA A 116 8.67 4.69 -24.21
C ALA A 116 8.07 3.29 -24.40
N VAL A 117 7.28 2.79 -23.44
CA VAL A 117 6.54 1.52 -23.58
C VAL A 117 5.56 1.57 -24.76
N ASP A 118 4.79 2.64 -24.88
CA ASP A 118 3.83 2.81 -25.98
C ASP A 118 4.55 2.91 -27.34
N LYS A 119 5.63 3.69 -27.43
CA LYS A 119 6.47 3.76 -28.64
C LYS A 119 7.07 2.39 -28.98
N GLY A 120 7.53 1.65 -27.98
CA GLY A 120 8.03 0.29 -28.11
C GLY A 120 6.96 -0.67 -28.67
N GLY A 121 5.75 -0.63 -28.10
CA GLY A 121 4.61 -1.43 -28.55
C GLY A 121 4.18 -1.10 -29.99
N LYS A 122 4.13 0.18 -30.34
CA LYS A 122 3.81 0.64 -31.72
C LYS A 122 4.84 0.23 -32.77
N SER A 123 6.07 -0.07 -32.35
CA SER A 123 7.12 -0.55 -33.26
C SER A 123 7.04 -2.05 -33.53
N LEU A 124 6.12 -2.78 -32.89
CA LEU A 124 5.95 -4.22 -33.10
C LEU A 124 5.13 -4.51 -34.36
N GLY A 125 5.65 -5.43 -35.18
CA GLY A 125 4.91 -6.01 -36.28
C GLY A 125 3.99 -7.15 -35.83
N GLY A 126 2.86 -7.34 -36.50
CA GLY A 126 2.05 -8.56 -36.34
C GLY A 126 2.84 -9.78 -36.79
N GLY A 127 2.89 -10.82 -35.96
CA GLY A 127 3.69 -12.03 -36.17
C GLY A 127 5.14 -11.93 -35.72
N GLU A 128 5.59 -10.78 -35.23
CA GLU A 128 6.94 -10.63 -34.65
C GLU A 128 7.08 -11.47 -33.38
N GLU A 129 8.22 -12.12 -33.20
CA GLU A 129 8.55 -12.83 -31.97
C GLU A 129 9.22 -11.89 -30.96
N LEU A 130 8.68 -11.85 -29.75
CA LEU A 130 9.25 -11.12 -28.62
C LEU A 130 9.81 -12.13 -27.62
N MET A 131 11.03 -11.90 -27.15
CA MET A 131 11.64 -12.70 -26.09
C MET A 131 11.28 -12.12 -24.73
N ILE A 132 10.49 -12.84 -23.93
CA ILE A 132 10.22 -12.48 -22.53
C ILE A 132 11.08 -13.38 -21.65
N GLY A 133 12.31 -12.95 -21.43
CA GLY A 133 13.33 -13.83 -20.87
C GLY A 133 13.71 -14.94 -21.84
N GLU A 134 13.48 -16.18 -21.45
CA GLU A 134 13.76 -17.36 -22.28
C GLU A 134 12.53 -17.85 -23.06
N MET A 135 11.36 -17.22 -22.85
CA MET A 135 10.11 -17.62 -23.49
C MET A 135 9.86 -16.76 -24.73
N PRO A 136 9.89 -17.34 -25.94
CA PRO A 136 9.42 -16.65 -27.15
C PRO A 136 7.90 -16.54 -27.12
N VAL A 137 7.37 -15.37 -27.45
CA VAL A 137 5.94 -15.12 -27.61
C VAL A 137 5.71 -14.40 -28.94
N ALA A 138 4.65 -14.78 -29.67
CA ALA A 138 4.33 -14.12 -30.93
C ALA A 138 3.39 -12.93 -30.67
N VAL A 139 3.74 -11.77 -31.20
CA VAL A 139 2.88 -10.58 -31.17
C VAL A 139 1.75 -10.77 -32.16
N VAL A 140 0.51 -10.66 -31.68
CA VAL A 140 -0.66 -10.68 -32.55
C VAL A 140 -0.92 -9.26 -33.04
N GLU A 141 -1.03 -8.31 -32.12
CA GLU A 141 -1.32 -6.91 -32.42
C GLU A 141 -0.97 -6.00 -31.23
N TYR A 142 -0.71 -4.72 -31.53
CA TYR A 142 -0.67 -3.64 -30.56
C TYR A 142 -1.61 -2.51 -31.02
N LEU A 143 -2.71 -2.29 -30.30
CA LEU A 143 -3.72 -1.30 -30.67
C LEU A 143 -4.23 -0.56 -29.43
N ASN A 144 -4.26 0.77 -29.49
CA ASN A 144 -4.80 1.65 -28.44
C ASN A 144 -4.25 1.35 -27.03
N GLY A 145 -2.94 1.09 -26.92
CA GLY A 145 -2.32 0.77 -25.63
C GLY A 145 -2.61 -0.64 -25.11
N SER A 146 -3.25 -1.50 -25.93
CA SER A 146 -3.44 -2.92 -25.63
C SER A 146 -2.53 -3.78 -26.51
N LEU A 147 -1.85 -4.72 -25.87
CA LEU A 147 -0.95 -5.68 -26.51
C LEU A 147 -1.58 -7.08 -26.45
N THR A 148 -1.82 -7.69 -27.61
CA THR A 148 -2.26 -9.09 -27.69
C THR A 148 -1.09 -9.97 -28.10
N LEU A 149 -0.76 -10.97 -27.27
CA LEU A 149 0.30 -11.94 -27.47
C LEU A 149 -0.27 -13.34 -27.60
N ARG A 150 0.34 -14.19 -28.44
CA ARG A 150 0.08 -15.62 -28.46
C ARG A 150 1.12 -16.33 -27.59
N VAL A 151 0.66 -16.89 -26.47
CA VAL A 151 1.48 -17.59 -25.49
C VAL A 151 0.99 -19.03 -25.38
N ALA A 152 1.84 -20.00 -25.73
CA ALA A 152 1.49 -21.43 -25.73
C ALA A 152 0.18 -21.75 -26.48
N GLY A 153 0.00 -21.14 -27.66
CA GLY A 153 -1.17 -21.35 -28.51
C GLY A 153 -2.43 -20.58 -28.10
N ALA A 154 -2.43 -19.87 -26.96
CA ALA A 154 -3.55 -19.06 -26.51
C ALA A 154 -3.27 -17.56 -26.69
N ASN A 155 -4.26 -16.80 -27.14
CA ASN A 155 -4.17 -15.34 -27.18
C ASN A 155 -4.38 -14.77 -25.77
N ARG A 156 -3.49 -13.88 -25.35
CA ARG A 156 -3.56 -13.13 -24.10
C ARG A 156 -3.44 -11.65 -24.40
N SER A 157 -4.42 -10.88 -23.98
CA SER A 157 -4.43 -9.43 -24.15
C SER A 157 -4.07 -8.75 -22.84
N TYR A 158 -3.18 -7.77 -22.93
CA TYR A 158 -2.69 -6.95 -21.84
C TYR A 158 -3.03 -5.49 -22.12
N THR A 159 -3.42 -4.75 -21.09
CA THR A 159 -3.53 -3.29 -21.11
C THR A 159 -2.36 -2.70 -20.33
N LEU A 160 -2.16 -1.39 -20.37
CA LEU A 160 -1.15 -0.72 -19.54
C LEU A 160 -1.27 -1.09 -18.05
N LYS A 161 -2.49 -1.27 -17.54
CA LYS A 161 -2.73 -1.68 -16.13
C LYS A 161 -2.36 -3.14 -15.86
N THR A 162 -2.61 -4.04 -16.81
CA THR A 162 -2.41 -5.50 -16.60
C THR A 162 -1.09 -6.03 -17.15
N LEU A 163 -0.29 -5.18 -17.82
CA LEU A 163 0.96 -5.57 -18.45
C LEU A 163 1.98 -6.09 -17.41
N PRO A 164 2.54 -7.31 -17.55
CA PRO A 164 3.58 -7.78 -16.65
C PRO A 164 4.81 -6.84 -16.66
N PRO A 165 5.46 -6.56 -15.50
CA PRO A 165 6.57 -5.61 -15.45
C PRO A 165 7.74 -5.95 -16.37
N ARG A 166 8.08 -7.24 -16.47
CA ARG A 166 9.11 -7.71 -17.40
C ARG A 166 8.78 -7.36 -18.85
N LEU A 167 7.51 -7.53 -19.24
CA LEU A 167 7.07 -7.18 -20.59
C LEU A 167 7.09 -5.67 -20.82
N ALA A 168 6.70 -4.86 -19.83
CA ALA A 168 6.83 -3.40 -19.91
C ALA A 168 8.29 -2.97 -20.14
N LEU A 169 9.25 -3.57 -19.43
CA LEU A 169 10.67 -3.32 -19.66
C LEU A 169 11.12 -3.69 -21.07
N GLU A 170 10.80 -4.89 -21.56
CA GLU A 170 11.17 -5.31 -22.92
C GLU A 170 10.61 -4.38 -24.00
N LEU A 171 9.36 -3.92 -23.84
CA LEU A 171 8.79 -2.92 -24.75
C LEU A 171 9.56 -1.60 -24.66
N SER A 172 9.88 -1.13 -23.46
CA SER A 172 10.62 0.12 -23.28
C SER A 172 12.03 0.06 -23.89
N TYR A 173 12.72 -1.09 -23.84
CA TYR A 173 14.06 -1.28 -24.43
C TYR A 173 14.08 -1.16 -25.96
N ARG A 174 12.95 -1.33 -26.63
CA ARG A 174 12.86 -1.08 -28.07
C ARG A 174 12.89 0.40 -28.42
N ALA A 175 12.42 1.24 -27.50
CA ALA A 175 12.39 2.71 -27.68
C ALA A 175 13.59 3.41 -27.03
N LEU A 176 14.23 2.78 -26.03
CA LEU A 176 15.27 3.34 -25.20
C LEU A 176 16.51 2.46 -25.18
N GLN A 177 17.70 3.07 -25.25
CA GLN A 177 18.95 2.35 -25.05
C GLN A 177 19.06 1.88 -23.58
N LYS A 178 19.14 0.57 -23.35
CA LYS A 178 19.10 -0.05 -22.03
C LYS A 178 20.29 0.36 -21.14
N GLU A 179 21.46 0.51 -21.74
CA GLU A 179 22.71 0.81 -21.04
C GLU A 179 22.94 2.31 -20.82
N ALA A 180 22.13 3.18 -21.44
CA ALA A 180 22.26 4.61 -21.26
C ALA A 180 21.91 5.00 -19.81
N PRO A 181 22.82 5.66 -19.06
CA PRO A 181 22.61 5.91 -17.62
C PRO A 181 21.34 6.69 -17.29
N VAL A 182 20.93 7.62 -18.15
CA VAL A 182 19.69 8.39 -17.99
C VAL A 182 18.45 7.48 -18.05
N ASN A 183 18.44 6.48 -18.94
CA ASN A 183 17.31 5.56 -19.10
C ASN A 183 17.21 4.57 -17.94
N GLN A 184 18.31 4.27 -17.25
CA GLN A 184 18.28 3.43 -16.06
C GLN A 184 17.45 4.04 -14.93
N VAL A 185 17.37 5.38 -14.85
CA VAL A 185 16.46 6.05 -13.90
C VAL A 185 15.00 5.69 -14.19
N LEU A 186 14.61 5.65 -15.48
CA LEU A 186 13.26 5.27 -15.91
C LEU A 186 12.93 3.83 -15.47
N PHE A 187 13.82 2.87 -15.77
CA PHE A 187 13.62 1.46 -15.41
C PHE A 187 13.60 1.25 -13.90
N GLY A 188 14.50 1.92 -13.18
CA GLY A 188 14.58 1.86 -11.73
C GLY A 188 13.32 2.37 -11.05
N CYS A 189 12.83 3.56 -11.45
CA CYS A 189 11.62 4.14 -10.86
C CYS A 189 10.37 3.32 -11.18
N PHE A 190 10.26 2.78 -12.39
CA PHE A 190 9.17 1.86 -12.74
C PHE A 190 9.16 0.63 -11.84
N LEU A 191 10.29 -0.09 -11.74
CA LEU A 191 10.37 -1.31 -10.93
C LEU A 191 10.22 -1.05 -9.42
N MET A 192 10.58 0.15 -8.96
CA MET A 192 10.40 0.55 -7.56
C MET A 192 8.93 0.72 -7.19
N LEU A 193 8.14 1.33 -8.09
CA LEU A 193 6.75 1.70 -7.81
C LEU A 193 5.75 0.62 -8.23
N ASP A 194 6.09 -0.21 -9.21
CA ASP A 194 5.20 -1.27 -9.66
C ASP A 194 4.94 -2.31 -8.55
N PRO A 195 3.68 -2.69 -8.26
CA PRO A 195 3.36 -3.67 -7.22
C PRO A 195 4.02 -5.04 -7.42
N LYS A 196 4.34 -5.38 -8.68
CA LYS A 196 5.01 -6.62 -9.07
C LYS A 196 6.45 -6.39 -9.52
N GLY A 197 6.98 -5.19 -9.28
CA GLY A 197 8.34 -4.81 -9.63
C GLY A 197 9.38 -5.44 -8.69
N ASP A 198 10.58 -5.66 -9.22
CA ASP A 198 11.73 -6.12 -8.44
C ASP A 198 12.49 -4.92 -7.88
N ARG A 199 12.30 -4.62 -6.60
CA ARG A 199 12.97 -3.49 -5.92
C ARG A 199 14.49 -3.66 -5.82
N LYS A 200 15.01 -4.89 -5.83
CA LYS A 200 16.46 -5.12 -5.85
C LYS A 200 17.02 -4.67 -7.20
N MET A 201 16.38 -5.11 -8.28
CA MET A 201 16.74 -4.66 -9.62
C MET A 201 16.54 -3.14 -9.80
N ALA A 202 15.49 -2.56 -9.21
CA ALA A 202 15.30 -1.11 -9.17
C ALA A 202 16.50 -0.38 -8.53
N ARG A 203 16.98 -0.88 -7.39
CA ARG A 203 18.16 -0.37 -6.70
C ARG A 203 19.41 -0.49 -7.56
N ASP A 204 19.60 -1.59 -8.27
CA ASP A 204 20.75 -1.79 -9.16
C ASP A 204 20.77 -0.78 -10.32
N TYR A 205 19.61 -0.52 -10.95
CA TYR A 205 19.47 0.51 -11.98
C TYR A 205 19.78 1.91 -11.46
N LEU A 206 19.17 2.32 -10.33
CA LEU A 206 19.39 3.64 -9.75
C LEU A 206 20.84 3.82 -9.27
N THR A 207 21.46 2.76 -8.74
CA THR A 207 22.88 2.80 -8.32
C THR A 207 23.80 2.97 -9.52
N THR A 208 23.50 2.30 -10.63
CA THR A 208 24.32 2.39 -11.85
C THR A 208 24.19 3.76 -12.49
N ALA A 209 22.98 4.33 -12.53
CA ALA A 209 22.75 5.71 -12.97
C ALA A 209 23.45 6.74 -12.06
N ALA A 210 23.38 6.56 -10.73
CA ALA A 210 24.04 7.45 -9.78
C ALA A 210 25.58 7.41 -9.90
N LYS A 211 26.17 6.24 -10.14
CA LYS A 211 27.62 6.09 -10.42
C LYS A 211 28.05 6.82 -11.68
N ALA A 212 27.15 7.00 -12.64
CA ALA A 212 27.36 7.79 -13.85
C ALA A 212 27.04 9.29 -13.65
N ASN A 213 26.86 9.75 -12.40
CA ASN A 213 26.53 11.12 -12.01
C ASN A 213 25.18 11.62 -12.57
N VAL A 214 24.20 10.73 -12.78
CA VAL A 214 22.83 11.15 -13.09
C VAL A 214 22.16 11.65 -11.80
N GLU A 215 22.03 12.97 -11.64
CA GLU A 215 21.53 13.61 -10.41
C GLU A 215 20.17 13.08 -9.96
N ALA A 216 19.24 12.88 -10.91
CA ALA A 216 17.91 12.33 -10.63
C ALA A 216 17.97 10.96 -9.94
N ALA A 217 18.97 10.12 -10.26
CA ALA A 217 19.12 8.81 -9.63
C ALA A 217 19.44 8.94 -8.13
N THR A 218 20.41 9.80 -7.79
CA THR A 218 20.80 10.07 -6.39
C THR A 218 19.64 10.71 -5.62
N TYR A 219 18.93 11.63 -6.26
CA TYR A 219 17.80 12.33 -5.66
C TYR A 219 16.62 11.39 -5.32
N LEU A 220 16.39 10.36 -6.13
CA LEU A 220 15.29 9.42 -5.98
C LEU A 220 15.62 8.17 -5.14
N MET A 221 16.89 7.94 -4.77
CA MET A 221 17.26 6.79 -3.92
C MET A 221 16.47 6.67 -2.62
N PRO A 222 16.13 7.75 -1.88
CA PRO A 222 15.32 7.64 -0.67
C PRO A 222 13.94 6.99 -0.88
N GLU A 223 13.38 7.07 -2.09
CA GLU A 223 12.07 6.47 -2.41
C GLU A 223 12.15 4.93 -2.47
N LEU A 224 13.35 4.34 -2.59
CA LEU A 224 13.57 2.89 -2.47
C LEU A 224 13.35 2.35 -1.04
N GLU A 225 13.29 3.22 -0.04
CA GLU A 225 12.97 2.85 1.34
C GLU A 225 11.49 3.04 1.66
N ILE A 226 10.77 3.82 0.83
CA ILE A 226 9.33 4.03 0.96
C ILE A 226 8.62 2.93 0.17
N LEU A 227 7.91 2.05 0.88
CA LEU A 227 7.07 1.05 0.23
C LEU A 227 5.86 1.77 -0.39
N PRO A 228 5.58 1.57 -1.69
CA PRO A 228 4.34 2.07 -2.25
C PRO A 228 3.18 1.46 -1.48
N PRO A 229 2.13 2.22 -1.18
CA PRO A 229 0.92 1.66 -0.62
C PRO A 229 0.41 0.57 -1.56
N ALA A 230 -0.10 -0.53 -0.99
CA ALA A 230 -0.68 -1.59 -1.79
C ALA A 230 -1.78 -1.01 -2.70
N PRO A 231 -1.87 -1.47 -3.96
CA PRO A 231 -2.93 -0.99 -4.85
C PRO A 231 -4.29 -1.27 -4.19
N PRO A 232 -5.29 -0.38 -4.39
CA PRO A 232 -6.64 -0.63 -3.92
C PRO A 232 -7.11 -2.01 -4.41
N ILE A 233 -7.65 -2.79 -3.50
CA ILE A 233 -8.11 -4.14 -3.83
C ILE A 233 -9.44 -4.01 -4.54
N GLU A 234 -9.44 -4.35 -5.83
CA GLU A 234 -10.67 -4.37 -6.62
C GLU A 234 -11.57 -5.50 -6.11
N ILE A 235 -12.76 -5.12 -5.63
CA ILE A 235 -13.74 -6.07 -5.15
C ILE A 235 -14.54 -6.58 -6.36
N PRO A 236 -14.47 -7.88 -6.71
CA PRO A 236 -15.18 -8.40 -7.88
C PRO A 236 -16.70 -8.37 -7.65
N ALA A 237 -17.44 -8.33 -8.76
CA ALA A 237 -18.87 -8.56 -8.76
C ALA A 237 -19.17 -10.00 -8.28
N VAL A 238 -20.22 -10.17 -7.49
CA VAL A 238 -20.54 -11.46 -6.88
C VAL A 238 -21.15 -12.41 -7.93
N THR A 239 -20.42 -13.46 -8.27
CA THR A 239 -20.91 -14.52 -9.18
C THR A 239 -21.86 -15.48 -8.46
N PRO A 240 -22.69 -16.27 -9.18
CA PRO A 240 -23.57 -17.26 -8.54
C PRO A 240 -22.84 -18.26 -7.63
N LEU A 241 -21.64 -18.71 -8.03
CA LEU A 241 -20.81 -19.60 -7.21
C LEU A 241 -20.36 -18.89 -5.92
N MET A 242 -19.93 -17.63 -6.03
CA MET A 242 -19.54 -16.83 -4.86
C MET A 242 -20.72 -16.60 -3.92
N LYS A 243 -21.95 -16.39 -4.42
CA LYS A 243 -23.15 -16.27 -3.57
C LYS A 243 -23.35 -17.48 -2.67
N THR A 244 -23.11 -18.69 -3.19
CA THR A 244 -23.19 -19.93 -2.39
C THR A 244 -22.12 -19.97 -1.29
N LEU A 245 -20.88 -19.58 -1.62
CA LEU A 245 -19.76 -19.55 -0.67
C LEU A 245 -19.92 -18.45 0.39
N LEU A 246 -20.51 -17.32 0.02
CA LEU A 246 -20.79 -16.19 0.91
C LEU A 246 -22.10 -16.33 1.67
N ASN A 247 -22.93 -17.35 1.41
CA ASN A 247 -24.17 -17.52 2.13
C ASN A 247 -23.90 -17.75 3.63
N ALA A 248 -24.61 -17.07 4.52
CA ALA A 248 -24.42 -17.21 5.98
C ALA A 248 -24.51 -18.67 6.47
N SER A 249 -25.29 -19.52 5.79
CA SER A 249 -25.40 -20.95 6.10
C SER A 249 -24.13 -21.75 5.79
N SER A 250 -23.19 -21.23 5.00
CA SER A 250 -21.88 -21.83 4.70
C SER A 250 -20.82 -21.57 5.78
N TRP A 251 -21.18 -20.80 6.81
CA TRP A 251 -20.28 -20.32 7.85
C TRP A 251 -20.80 -20.65 9.26
N MET A 252 -19.91 -20.60 10.24
CA MET A 252 -20.21 -20.77 11.66
C MET A 252 -19.44 -19.75 12.47
N LEU A 253 -20.04 -19.27 13.56
CA LEU A 253 -19.33 -18.55 14.60
C LEU A 253 -18.84 -19.56 15.64
N ARG A 254 -17.56 -19.49 15.98
CA ARG A 254 -16.99 -20.14 17.15
C ARG A 254 -16.75 -19.10 18.22
N SER A 255 -17.01 -19.45 19.47
CA SER A 255 -16.69 -18.61 20.62
C SER A 255 -15.94 -19.45 21.64
N GLU A 256 -14.87 -18.90 22.18
CA GLU A 256 -14.10 -19.51 23.26
C GLU A 256 -14.98 -19.71 24.49
N ALA A 257 -14.81 -20.87 25.13
CA ALA A 257 -15.49 -21.28 26.36
C ALA A 257 -14.48 -22.05 27.22
N GLU A 258 -14.87 -22.39 28.46
CA GLU A 258 -13.97 -23.05 29.43
C GLU A 258 -13.30 -24.35 28.90
N LYS A 259 -13.98 -25.08 28.01
CA LYS A 259 -13.51 -26.35 27.43
C LYS A 259 -13.12 -26.24 25.96
N GLY A 260 -12.68 -25.05 25.53
CA GLY A 260 -12.31 -24.76 24.13
C GLY A 260 -13.43 -24.05 23.37
N PHE A 261 -13.51 -24.25 22.06
CA PHE A 261 -14.47 -23.51 21.23
C PHE A 261 -15.85 -24.18 21.13
N THR A 262 -16.91 -23.39 21.31
CA THR A 262 -18.29 -23.79 20.99
C THR A 262 -18.67 -23.28 19.61
N LYS A 263 -19.38 -24.08 18.81
CA LYS A 263 -19.78 -23.73 17.44
C LYS A 263 -21.26 -23.40 17.39
N LYS A 264 -21.62 -22.30 16.74
CA LYS A 264 -23.02 -21.89 16.51
C LYS A 264 -23.19 -21.48 15.04
N PRO A 265 -24.37 -21.70 14.44
CA PRO A 265 -24.76 -21.00 13.21
C PRO A 265 -24.66 -19.48 13.40
N LEU A 266 -24.45 -18.72 12.32
CA LEU A 266 -24.30 -17.26 12.42
C LEU A 266 -25.56 -16.57 13.01
N GLY A 267 -26.77 -16.99 12.62
CA GLY A 267 -27.98 -16.32 13.08
C GLY A 267 -27.94 -14.83 12.77
N ASP A 268 -28.25 -13.99 13.75
CA ASP A 268 -28.29 -12.53 13.58
C ASP A 268 -26.91 -11.87 13.49
N VAL A 269 -25.84 -12.58 13.88
CA VAL A 269 -24.48 -12.01 13.84
C VAL A 269 -23.89 -11.99 12.43
N GLY A 270 -24.52 -12.67 11.47
CA GLY A 270 -24.02 -12.73 10.10
C GLY A 270 -25.10 -12.87 9.06
N LYS A 271 -25.18 -11.89 8.15
CA LYS A 271 -26.20 -11.83 7.09
C LYS A 271 -25.60 -11.39 5.77
N ASN A 272 -26.21 -11.80 4.67
CA ASN A 272 -25.87 -11.28 3.36
C ASN A 272 -26.46 -9.87 3.19
N ASN A 273 -25.69 -8.91 2.66
CA ASN A 273 -26.19 -7.59 2.27
C ASN A 273 -26.88 -7.63 0.88
N ASP A 274 -27.35 -6.48 0.40
CA ASP A 274 -28.06 -6.37 -0.88
C ASP A 274 -27.21 -6.75 -2.11
N GLU A 275 -25.88 -6.66 -1.99
CA GLU A 275 -24.93 -7.12 -3.01
C GLU A 275 -24.66 -8.64 -2.95
N GLY A 276 -25.22 -9.33 -1.94
CA GLY A 276 -25.01 -10.75 -1.69
C GLY A 276 -23.70 -11.08 -0.95
N ARG A 277 -23.02 -10.10 -0.38
CA ARG A 277 -21.77 -10.27 0.40
C ARG A 277 -22.08 -10.58 1.85
N LEU A 278 -21.24 -11.37 2.52
CA LEU A 278 -21.47 -11.74 3.92
C LEU A 278 -20.95 -10.65 4.85
N VAL A 279 -21.83 -10.02 5.62
CA VAL A 279 -21.49 -9.07 6.68
C VAL A 279 -21.58 -9.79 8.02
N VAL A 280 -20.54 -9.70 8.85
CA VAL A 280 -20.47 -10.37 10.15
C VAL A 280 -20.12 -9.36 11.24
N SER A 281 -20.86 -9.40 12.34
CA SER A 281 -20.65 -8.59 13.55
C SER A 281 -20.11 -9.49 14.66
N PHE A 282 -18.84 -9.32 15.02
CA PHE A 282 -18.23 -9.99 16.16
C PHE A 282 -18.75 -9.39 17.47
N PRO A 283 -19.15 -10.21 18.46
CA PRO A 283 -19.82 -9.75 19.67
C PRO A 283 -18.89 -9.10 20.72
N GLY A 284 -17.58 -9.04 20.47
CA GLY A 284 -16.62 -8.38 21.36
C GLY A 284 -15.95 -9.34 22.33
N GLU A 285 -16.44 -9.38 23.57
CA GLU A 285 -15.76 -10.03 24.70
C GLU A 285 -15.38 -11.50 24.45
N GLY A 286 -14.07 -11.77 24.41
CA GLY A 286 -13.49 -13.10 24.26
C GLY A 286 -13.05 -13.40 22.82
N LYS A 287 -12.42 -14.56 22.61
CA LYS A 287 -12.00 -14.94 21.25
C LYS A 287 -13.18 -15.50 20.47
N HIS A 288 -13.44 -14.89 19.32
CA HIS A 288 -14.44 -15.34 18.37
C HIS A 288 -13.80 -15.67 17.03
N GLN A 289 -14.30 -16.72 16.37
CA GLN A 289 -13.83 -17.14 15.05
C GLN A 289 -15.01 -17.31 14.09
N LEU A 290 -15.03 -16.56 12.99
CA LEU A 290 -15.90 -16.81 11.86
C LEU A 290 -15.21 -17.82 10.94
N VAL A 291 -15.73 -19.03 10.85
CA VAL A 291 -15.10 -20.10 10.05
C VAL A 291 -16.05 -20.69 9.02
N THR A 292 -15.48 -21.19 7.94
CA THR A 292 -16.19 -22.00 6.96
C THR A 292 -16.69 -23.32 7.59
N LYS A 293 -17.85 -23.81 7.13
CA LYS A 293 -18.33 -25.16 7.49
C LYS A 293 -17.53 -26.28 6.82
N ARG A 294 -16.99 -26.01 5.63
CA ARG A 294 -16.17 -26.96 4.88
C ARG A 294 -14.85 -27.19 5.61
N GLN A 295 -14.50 -28.45 5.78
CA GLN A 295 -13.18 -28.86 6.27
C GLN A 295 -12.22 -29.11 5.10
N PHE A 296 -10.94 -28.82 5.33
CA PHE A 296 -9.85 -28.96 4.36
C PHE A 296 -8.79 -29.90 4.93
N ALA A 297 -8.55 -31.01 4.24
CA ALA A 297 -7.56 -32.02 4.65
C ALA A 297 -6.43 -32.23 3.63
N GLY A 298 -6.63 -31.87 2.36
CA GLY A 298 -5.67 -32.02 1.26
C GLY A 298 -5.02 -30.71 0.83
N ASP A 299 -4.51 -30.69 -0.41
CA ASP A 299 -3.97 -29.48 -1.05
C ASP A 299 -5.12 -28.57 -1.49
N PHE A 300 -5.02 -27.29 -1.16
CA PHE A 300 -6.03 -26.29 -1.51
C PHE A 300 -5.42 -24.90 -1.64
N VAL A 301 -6.14 -24.02 -2.32
CA VAL A 301 -5.94 -22.57 -2.29
C VAL A 301 -7.27 -21.94 -1.91
N PHE A 302 -7.28 -21.19 -0.82
CA PHE A 302 -8.41 -20.42 -0.35
C PHE A 302 -8.07 -18.94 -0.48
N ARG A 303 -8.87 -18.19 -1.23
CA ARG A 303 -8.74 -16.73 -1.35
C ARG A 303 -9.98 -16.06 -0.78
N ALA A 304 -9.78 -14.99 -0.01
CA ALA A 304 -10.86 -14.13 0.42
C ALA A 304 -10.49 -12.65 0.27
N ILE A 305 -11.48 -11.83 -0.10
CA ILE A 305 -11.41 -10.38 0.03
C ILE A 305 -12.29 -9.98 1.20
N LEU A 306 -11.68 -9.25 2.12
CA LEU A 306 -12.27 -8.78 3.36
C LEU A 306 -12.34 -7.26 3.31
N VAL A 307 -13.43 -6.67 3.76
CA VAL A 307 -13.64 -5.22 3.81
C VAL A 307 -13.93 -4.84 5.25
N ASP A 308 -13.47 -3.66 5.65
CA ASP A 308 -13.59 -3.10 7.00
C ASP A 308 -12.87 -3.92 8.09
N VAL A 309 -11.75 -4.54 7.73
CA VAL A 309 -10.88 -5.22 8.69
C VAL A 309 -10.36 -4.21 9.72
N LYS A 310 -10.40 -4.58 11.00
CA LYS A 310 -9.92 -3.78 12.13
C LYS A 310 -8.61 -4.32 12.70
N GLN A 311 -7.87 -3.47 13.39
CA GLN A 311 -6.67 -3.88 14.10
C GLN A 311 -6.94 -5.06 15.05
N GLY A 312 -5.98 -5.97 15.16
CA GLY A 312 -6.09 -7.17 16.01
C GLY A 312 -6.89 -8.33 15.39
N MET A 313 -7.54 -8.13 14.24
CA MET A 313 -8.16 -9.24 13.51
C MET A 313 -7.10 -10.17 12.90
N GLN A 314 -7.41 -11.46 12.89
CA GLN A 314 -6.53 -12.50 12.37
C GLN A 314 -7.25 -13.32 11.29
N PHE A 315 -6.51 -13.87 10.33
CA PHE A 315 -7.03 -14.79 9.34
C PHE A 315 -6.15 -16.04 9.27
N GLY A 316 -6.75 -17.21 9.14
CA GLY A 316 -5.95 -18.43 9.20
C GLY A 316 -6.69 -19.73 9.00
N ALA A 317 -5.94 -20.79 9.20
CA ALA A 317 -6.42 -22.14 9.31
C ALA A 317 -6.60 -22.51 10.79
N PHE A 318 -7.81 -22.88 11.18
CA PHE A 318 -8.16 -23.30 12.53
C PHE A 318 -8.44 -24.80 12.54
N ALA A 319 -8.20 -25.48 13.66
CA ALA A 319 -8.53 -26.89 13.79
C ALA A 319 -10.02 -27.16 13.47
N GLY A 320 -10.30 -28.27 12.79
CA GLY A 320 -11.66 -28.67 12.44
C GLY A 320 -12.55 -28.96 13.66
N ASP A 321 -11.98 -29.21 14.83
CA ASP A 321 -12.67 -29.55 16.08
C ASP A 321 -12.81 -28.33 17.02
N THR A 322 -12.76 -28.53 18.34
CA THR A 322 -12.94 -27.51 19.38
C THR A 322 -11.63 -27.07 20.02
N ARG A 323 -10.48 -27.60 19.59
CA ARG A 323 -9.16 -27.23 20.11
C ARG A 323 -8.74 -25.84 19.63
N ASP A 324 -7.98 -25.14 20.46
CA ASP A 324 -7.37 -23.83 20.11
C ASP A 324 -6.06 -24.02 19.32
N ILE A 325 -6.10 -24.84 18.27
CA ILE A 325 -4.97 -25.04 17.36
C ILE A 325 -5.23 -24.25 16.09
N SER A 326 -4.30 -23.38 15.73
CA SER A 326 -4.43 -22.54 14.55
C SER A 326 -3.09 -22.14 13.94
N GLN A 327 -3.12 -21.77 12.67
CA GLN A 327 -2.05 -21.09 11.95
C GLN A 327 -2.64 -19.83 11.33
N THR A 328 -2.34 -18.67 11.90
CA THR A 328 -3.00 -17.40 11.58
C THR A 328 -2.00 -16.30 11.25
N VAL A 329 -2.46 -15.28 10.55
CA VAL A 329 -1.73 -14.02 10.37
C VAL A 329 -2.60 -12.85 10.82
N GLU A 330 -1.99 -11.85 11.44
CA GLU A 330 -2.64 -10.58 11.71
C GLU A 330 -2.91 -9.83 10.41
N LEU A 331 -4.10 -9.26 10.30
CA LEU A 331 -4.50 -8.53 9.11
C LEU A 331 -4.26 -7.02 9.28
N PRO A 332 -3.80 -6.33 8.22
CA PRO A 332 -3.82 -4.87 8.21
C PRO A 332 -5.26 -4.34 8.20
N GLU A 333 -5.46 -3.12 8.68
CA GLU A 333 -6.76 -2.47 8.63
C GLU A 333 -7.23 -2.18 7.20
N GLY A 334 -8.55 -2.15 7.00
CA GLY A 334 -9.19 -1.76 5.74
C GLY A 334 -9.60 -2.94 4.86
N THR A 335 -9.36 -2.83 3.56
CA THR A 335 -9.69 -3.89 2.60
C THR A 335 -8.47 -4.78 2.37
N VAL A 336 -8.64 -6.10 2.54
CA VAL A 336 -7.54 -7.07 2.54
C VAL A 336 -7.87 -8.25 1.64
N LEU A 337 -6.91 -8.65 0.80
CA LEU A 337 -6.93 -9.89 0.03
C LEU A 337 -6.02 -10.89 0.74
N VAL A 338 -6.58 -11.99 1.20
CA VAL A 338 -5.82 -13.07 1.85
C VAL A 338 -5.89 -14.33 1.00
N GLU A 339 -4.74 -14.95 0.76
CA GLU A 339 -4.60 -16.24 0.08
C GLU A 339 -3.91 -17.22 1.04
N ILE A 340 -4.61 -18.28 1.44
CA ILE A 340 -4.02 -19.41 2.16
C ILE A 340 -3.90 -20.58 1.18
N GLU A 341 -2.69 -21.09 1.02
CA GLU A 341 -2.38 -22.27 0.22
C GLU A 341 -1.83 -23.37 1.11
N ARG A 342 -2.37 -24.59 0.98
CA ARG A 342 -1.73 -25.81 1.48
C ARG A 342 -1.23 -26.61 0.30
N LYS A 343 0.07 -26.94 0.32
CA LYS A 343 0.70 -27.79 -0.69
C LYS A 343 1.62 -28.79 -0.03
N GLN A 344 1.38 -30.09 -0.27
CA GLN A 344 2.14 -31.20 0.33
C GLN A 344 2.20 -31.12 1.87
N GLY A 345 1.10 -30.65 2.49
CA GLY A 345 0.99 -30.49 3.94
C GLY A 345 1.58 -29.20 4.50
N VAL A 346 2.30 -28.40 3.72
CA VAL A 346 2.83 -27.10 4.16
C VAL A 346 1.81 -26.01 3.87
N LEU A 347 1.43 -25.24 4.90
CA LEU A 347 0.61 -24.05 4.77
C LEU A 347 1.47 -22.83 4.48
N SER A 348 1.00 -21.97 3.58
CA SER A 348 1.59 -20.67 3.30
C SER A 348 0.48 -19.64 3.16
N CYS A 349 0.80 -18.39 3.49
CA CYS A 349 -0.15 -17.29 3.44
C CYS A 349 0.42 -16.12 2.64
N LYS A 350 -0.44 -15.46 1.89
CA LYS A 350 -0.17 -14.14 1.33
C LYS A 350 -1.26 -13.17 1.76
N VAL A 351 -0.85 -11.98 2.17
CA VAL A 351 -1.73 -10.85 2.46
C VAL A 351 -1.39 -9.74 1.47
N ASN A 352 -2.38 -9.31 0.69
CA ASN A 352 -2.24 -8.33 -0.39
C ASN A 352 -1.13 -8.70 -1.38
N SER A 353 -1.04 -9.99 -1.73
CA SER A 353 0.00 -10.60 -2.58
C SER A 353 1.40 -10.70 -1.96
N THR A 354 1.61 -10.20 -0.75
CA THR A 354 2.88 -10.33 -0.02
C THR A 354 2.88 -11.60 0.81
N LYS A 355 3.91 -12.43 0.67
CA LYS A 355 4.07 -13.63 1.51
C LYS A 355 4.30 -13.21 2.96
N VAL A 356 3.55 -13.82 3.87
CA VAL A 356 3.62 -13.56 5.31
C VAL A 356 3.75 -14.89 6.05
N ASP A 357 4.50 -14.85 7.16
CA ASP A 357 4.64 -16.00 8.02
C ASP A 357 3.37 -16.18 8.87
N LEU A 358 2.98 -17.44 9.07
CA LEU A 358 1.85 -17.79 9.92
C LEU A 358 2.35 -17.98 11.36
N ALA A 359 1.64 -17.38 12.31
CA ALA A 359 1.81 -17.65 13.73
C ALA A 359 1.04 -18.91 14.12
N ASP A 360 1.71 -19.78 14.86
CA ASP A 360 1.16 -21.05 15.33
C ASP A 360 0.56 -20.88 16.73
N SER A 361 -0.64 -21.43 16.95
CA SER A 361 -1.18 -21.66 18.29
C SER A 361 -1.25 -23.17 18.56
N GLY A 362 -0.54 -23.63 19.58
CA GLY A 362 -0.49 -25.04 19.97
C GLY A 362 0.39 -25.94 19.08
N GLU A 363 0.43 -27.23 19.41
CA GLU A 363 1.20 -28.22 18.66
C GLU A 363 0.41 -28.65 17.41
N ILE A 364 0.92 -28.29 16.23
CA ILE A 364 0.25 -28.56 14.96
C ILE A 364 0.62 -29.97 14.48
N PRO A 365 -0.36 -30.88 14.35
CA PRO A 365 -0.10 -32.17 13.72
C PRO A 365 0.27 -31.94 12.25
N GLY A 366 1.32 -32.59 11.75
CA GLY A 366 1.82 -32.38 10.38
C GLY A 366 0.78 -32.59 9.26
N ARG A 367 -0.34 -33.27 9.56
CA ARG A 367 -1.56 -33.26 8.73
C ARG A 367 -2.78 -33.19 9.64
N PHE A 368 -3.42 -32.02 9.70
CA PHE A 368 -4.70 -31.88 10.39
C PHE A 368 -5.77 -31.30 9.45
N SER A 369 -7.00 -31.78 9.64
CA SER A 369 -8.18 -31.19 9.01
C SER A 369 -8.41 -29.81 9.60
N CYS A 370 -8.44 -28.77 8.77
CA CYS A 370 -8.66 -27.40 9.19
C CYS A 370 -9.94 -26.81 8.59
N VAL A 371 -10.41 -25.73 9.19
CA VAL A 371 -11.37 -24.80 8.59
C VAL A 371 -10.66 -23.47 8.39
N ILE A 372 -11.02 -22.74 7.33
CA ILE A 372 -10.47 -21.40 7.07
C ILE A 372 -11.44 -20.34 7.58
N GLY A 373 -10.92 -19.26 8.16
CA GLY A 373 -11.75 -18.22 8.75
C GLY A 373 -11.01 -16.99 9.25
N LEU A 374 -11.77 -16.17 9.96
CA LEU A 374 -11.38 -14.92 10.63
C LEU A 374 -11.47 -15.10 12.15
N GLY A 375 -10.49 -14.58 12.88
CA GLY A 375 -10.51 -14.45 14.33
C GLY A 375 -10.59 -12.98 14.76
N SER A 376 -11.29 -12.69 15.85
CA SER A 376 -11.27 -11.39 16.52
C SER A 376 -11.51 -11.55 18.01
N SER A 377 -10.86 -10.72 18.81
CA SER A 377 -11.07 -10.60 20.26
C SER A 377 -11.81 -9.32 20.66
N GLU A 378 -12.23 -8.53 19.68
CA GLU A 378 -12.89 -7.23 19.88
C GLU A 378 -14.17 -7.14 19.07
N ALA A 379 -15.01 -6.16 19.39
CA ALA A 379 -16.25 -5.94 18.67
C ALA A 379 -15.91 -5.31 17.32
N ALA A 380 -16.24 -6.00 16.24
CA ALA A 380 -15.91 -5.56 14.89
C ALA A 380 -17.00 -5.96 13.91
N VAL A 381 -17.22 -5.15 12.88
CA VAL A 381 -18.04 -5.52 11.73
C VAL A 381 -17.13 -5.66 10.54
N VAL A 382 -17.16 -6.82 9.90
CA VAL A 382 -16.34 -7.13 8.72
C VAL A 382 -17.24 -7.67 7.61
N THR A 383 -16.90 -7.37 6.37
CA THR A 383 -17.57 -7.95 5.20
C THR A 383 -16.63 -8.92 4.50
N VAL A 384 -17.03 -10.19 4.38
CA VAL A 384 -16.42 -11.15 3.47
C VAL A 384 -16.99 -10.88 2.08
N ALA A 385 -16.26 -10.09 1.29
CA ALA A 385 -16.73 -9.57 0.03
C ALA A 385 -16.58 -10.55 -1.13
N ALA A 386 -15.56 -11.41 -1.10
CA ALA A 386 -15.32 -12.43 -2.11
C ALA A 386 -14.66 -13.65 -1.50
N VAL A 387 -15.00 -14.84 -2.01
CA VAL A 387 -14.31 -16.10 -1.68
C VAL A 387 -14.12 -16.91 -2.95
N ASP A 388 -12.91 -17.43 -3.16
CA ASP A 388 -12.58 -18.41 -4.18
C ASP A 388 -11.85 -19.59 -3.53
N ILE A 389 -12.19 -20.81 -3.95
CA ILE A 389 -11.63 -22.04 -3.41
C ILE A 389 -11.22 -22.92 -4.57
N GLN A 390 -9.94 -23.26 -4.62
CA GLN A 390 -9.35 -24.16 -5.60
C GLN A 390 -8.74 -25.37 -4.89
N GLY A 391 -8.82 -26.55 -5.48
CA GLY A 391 -8.35 -27.81 -4.88
C GLY A 391 -9.49 -28.81 -4.63
N ARG A 392 -9.10 -30.05 -4.33
CA ARG A 392 -10.01 -31.19 -4.14
C ARG A 392 -10.42 -31.32 -2.68
#